data_AF-A0A1F6TBZ7-F1
#
_entry.id   AF-A0A1F6TBZ7-F1
#
_cell.length_a   1.000
_cell.length_b   1.000
_cell.length_c   1.000
_cell.angle_alpha   90.00
_cell.angle_beta   90.00
_cell.angle_gamma   90.00
#
_symmetry.space_group_name_H-M   'P 1'
#
loop_
_entity.id
_entity.type
_entity.pdbx_description
1 polymer ?
#
loop_
_entity_poly.entity_id
_entity_poly.type
_entity_poly.pdbx_seq_one_letter_code
_entity_poly.pdbx_strand_id
1 'polypeptide(L)' 'MTRKPRFSLPGIPQPGRAIYQRRLATAEPPFANIRHAKGLDRFTLRGKTKVNAQWLLYCMVHNIGKIQRYGPALAASG' A
#
# COMPACT_ATOMS: atom_id res chain seq x y z
N MET A 1 9.54 6.85 -27.13
CA MET A 1 8.09 6.91 -26.79
C MET A 1 7.89 6.59 -25.31
N THR A 2 8.44 7.40 -24.40
CA THR A 2 8.20 7.27 -22.95
C THR A 2 6.94 8.07 -22.62
N ARG A 3 5.85 7.39 -22.26
CA ARG A 3 4.65 8.09 -21.77
C ARG A 3 5.07 8.85 -20.51
N LYS A 4 5.06 10.20 -20.57
CA LYS A 4 5.29 10.99 -19.36
C LYS A 4 4.30 10.53 -18.30
N PRO A 5 4.74 10.35 -17.05
CA PRO A 5 3.83 9.91 -16.01
C PRO A 5 2.67 10.90 -15.89
N ARG A 6 1.44 10.41 -15.72
CA ARG A 6 0.21 11.22 -15.68
C ARG A 6 0.28 12.39 -14.67
N PHE A 7 1.10 12.24 -13.63
CA PHE A 7 1.39 13.24 -12.59
C PHE A 7 2.41 14.32 -12.98
N SER A 8 2.97 14.24 -14.19
CA SER A 8 3.87 15.23 -14.79
C SER A 8 3.18 16.07 -15.88
N LEU A 9 1.87 15.90 -16.05
CA LEU A 9 1.07 16.64 -17.03
C LEU A 9 0.85 18.09 -16.54
N PRO A 10 0.86 19.08 -17.45
CA PRO A 10 0.54 20.46 -17.11
C PRO A 10 -0.91 20.52 -16.60
N GLY A 11 -1.13 21.11 -15.42
CA GLY A 11 -2.46 21.28 -14.82
C GLY A 11 -2.61 20.82 -13.36
N ILE A 12 -1.64 20.10 -12.79
CA ILE A 12 -1.64 19.74 -11.36
C ILE A 12 -0.82 20.77 -10.58
N PRO A 13 -1.40 21.51 -9.61
CA PRO A 13 -0.65 22.41 -8.75
C PRO A 13 0.46 21.66 -8.01
N GLN A 14 1.64 22.28 -7.85
CA GLN A 14 2.79 21.74 -7.09
C GLN A 14 2.41 21.09 -5.75
N PRO A 15 1.52 21.66 -4.90
CA PRO A 15 1.08 20.98 -3.67
C PRO A 15 0.32 19.67 -3.91
N GLY A 16 -0.48 19.57 -4.98
CA GLY A 16 -1.15 18.32 -5.36
C GLY A 16 -0.16 17.24 -5.79
N ARG A 17 0.96 17.62 -6.41
CA ARG A 17 2.04 16.70 -6.80
C ARG A 17 2.77 16.10 -5.61
N ALA A 18 3.09 16.91 -4.60
CA ALA A 18 3.77 16.46 -3.38
C ALA A 18 2.91 15.48 -2.57
N ILE A 19 1.61 15.77 -2.41
CA ILE A 19 0.67 14.89 -1.72
C ILE A 19 0.54 13.55 -2.46
N TYR A 20 0.45 13.60 -3.79
CA TYR A 20 0.34 12.40 -4.62
C TYR A 20 1.62 11.53 -4.57
N GLN A 21 2.80 12.16 -4.63
CA GLN A 21 4.09 11.47 -4.47
C GLN A 21 4.21 10.79 -3.10
N ARG A 22 3.80 11.49 -2.03
CA ARG A 22 3.80 10.92 -0.69
C ARG A 22 2.87 9.72 -0.57
N ARG A 23 1.69 9.77 -1.20
CA ARG A 23 0.75 8.64 -1.26
C ARG A 23 1.34 7.45 -2.00
N LEU A 24 2.01 7.67 -3.13
CA LEU A 24 2.75 6.63 -3.84
C LEU A 24 3.80 5.99 -2.93
N ALA A 25 4.65 6.79 -2.29
CA ALA A 25 5.70 6.28 -1.42
C ALA A 25 5.16 5.51 -0.20
N THR A 26 4.00 5.89 0.32
CA THR A 26 3.38 5.21 1.48
C THR A 26 2.55 4.00 1.09
N ALA A 27 1.85 4.05 -0.06
CA ALA A 27 0.97 2.97 -0.51
C ALA A 27 1.71 1.88 -1.29
N GLU A 28 2.75 2.20 -2.07
CA GLU A 28 3.52 1.20 -2.82
C GLU A 28 4.10 0.08 -1.93
N PRO A 29 4.74 0.38 -0.77
CA PRO A 29 5.35 -0.67 0.06
C PRO A 29 4.40 -1.74 0.61
N PRO A 30 3.22 -1.42 1.19
CA PRO A 30 2.27 -2.45 1.63
C PRO A 30 1.69 -3.24 0.46
N PHE A 31 1.42 -2.60 -0.69
CA PHE A 31 0.95 -3.31 -1.89
C PHE A 31 2.01 -4.28 -2.43
N ALA A 32 3.27 -3.85 -2.54
CA ALA A 32 4.38 -4.70 -2.96
C ALA A 32 4.61 -5.86 -1.98
N ASN A 33 4.52 -5.61 -0.67
CA ASN A 33 4.67 -6.64 0.35
C ASN A 33 3.52 -7.68 0.31
N ILE A 34 2.28 -7.23 0.18
CA ILE A 34 1.12 -8.11 0.04
C ILE A 34 1.24 -8.99 -1.21
N ARG A 35 1.72 -8.42 -2.32
CA ARG A 35 1.95 -9.19 -3.56
C ARG A 35 3.09 -10.19 -3.41
N HIS A 36 4.30 -9.72 -3.08
CA HIS A 36 5.51 -10.53 -3.13
C HIS A 36 5.70 -11.45 -1.91
N ALA A 37 5.36 -10.98 -0.71
CA ALA A 37 5.61 -11.73 0.52
C ALA A 37 4.36 -12.45 1.07
N LYS A 38 3.16 -12.05 0.64
CA LYS A 38 1.90 -12.71 1.03
C LYS A 38 1.21 -13.43 -0.13
N GLY A 39 1.64 -13.22 -1.38
CA GLY A 39 1.20 -14.02 -2.53
C GLY A 39 -0.17 -13.62 -3.11
N LEU A 40 -0.68 -12.41 -2.82
CA LEU A 40 -1.92 -11.93 -3.44
C LEU A 40 -1.64 -11.28 -4.80
N ASP A 41 -1.38 -12.09 -5.83
CA ASP A 41 -1.20 -11.59 -7.20
C ASP A 41 -2.53 -11.32 -7.92
N ARG A 42 -3.59 -12.02 -7.53
CA ARG A 42 -4.95 -11.83 -8.08
C ARG A 42 -6.00 -12.04 -7.00
N PHE A 43 -7.09 -11.28 -7.06
CA PHE A 43 -8.26 -11.57 -6.26
C PHE A 43 -8.91 -12.86 -6.75
N THR A 44 -8.99 -13.85 -5.86
CA THR A 44 -9.55 -15.17 -6.16
C THR A 44 -11.08 -15.20 -5.99
N LEU A 45 -11.63 -14.26 -5.21
CA LEU A 45 -13.06 -14.14 -4.99
C LEU A 45 -13.70 -13.21 -6.02
N ARG A 46 -14.98 -13.45 -6.32
CA ARG A 46 -15.80 -12.60 -7.21
C ARG A 46 -16.85 -11.84 -6.42
N GLY A 47 -17.09 -10.59 -6.82
CA GLY A 47 -18.04 -9.68 -6.16
C GLY A 47 -17.36 -8.74 -5.15
N LYS A 48 -17.79 -7.47 -5.16
CA LYS A 48 -17.15 -6.37 -4.41
C LYS A 48 -16.98 -6.68 -2.92
N THR A 49 -18.01 -7.22 -2.28
CA THR A 49 -17.98 -7.55 -0.84
C THR A 49 -16.92 -8.58 -0.50
N LYS A 50 -16.83 -9.66 -1.30
CA LYS A 50 -15.88 -10.75 -1.06
C LYS A 50 -14.44 -10.31 -1.34
N VAL A 51 -14.22 -9.57 -2.43
CA VAL A 51 -12.92 -8.97 -2.76
C VAL A 51 -12.47 -8.00 -1.66
N ASN A 52 -13.38 -7.19 -1.12
CA ASN A 52 -13.07 -6.29 -0.02
C ASN A 52 -12.68 -7.04 1.27
N ALA A 53 -13.41 -8.10 1.62
CA ALA A 53 -13.05 -8.94 2.76
C ALA A 53 -11.67 -9.59 2.59
N GLN A 54 -11.37 -10.11 1.38
CA GLN A 54 -10.04 -10.63 1.05
C GLN A 54 -8.96 -9.57 1.20
N TRP A 55 -9.17 -8.37 0.66
CA TRP A 55 -8.22 -7.27 0.79
C TRP A 55 -7.96 -6.88 2.26
N LEU A 56 -9.02 -6.73 3.05
CA LEU A 56 -8.91 -6.40 4.47
C LEU A 56 -8.14 -7.46 5.27
N LEU A 57 -8.35 -8.74 4.98
CA LEU A 57 -7.60 -9.83 5.61
C LEU A 57 -6.10 -9.71 5.35
N TYR A 58 -5.69 -9.47 4.10
CA TYR A 58 -4.29 -9.28 3.76
C TYR A 58 -3.68 -8.04 4.41
N CYS A 59 -4.43 -6.95 4.50
CA CYS A 59 -4.04 -5.76 5.25
C CYS A 59 -3.84 -6.04 6.74
N MET A 60 -4.72 -6.82 7.37
CA MET A 60 -4.56 -7.21 8.79
C MET A 60 -3.29 -8.03 9.00
N VAL A 61 -3.03 -9.03 8.14
CA VAL A 61 -1.82 -9.85 8.20
C VAL A 61 -0.56 -9.01 8.02
N HIS A 62 -0.59 -8.03 7.11
CA HIS A 62 0.50 -7.07 6.93
C HIS A 62 0.75 -6.24 8.19
N ASN A 63 -0.31 -5.69 8.78
CA ASN A 63 -0.23 -4.86 9.98
C ASN A 63 0.27 -5.63 11.20
N ILE A 64 -0.18 -6.89 11.41
CA ILE A 64 0.33 -7.75 12.47
C ILE A 64 1.83 -8.01 12.29
N GLY A 65 2.28 -8.26 11.06
CA GLY A 65 3.71 -8.39 10.76
C GLY A 65 4.52 -7.13 11.08
N LYS A 66 3.94 -5.94 10.90
CA LYS A 66 4.54 -4.68 11.33
C LYS A 66 4.62 -4.59 12.85
N ILE A 67 3.54 -4.92 13.57
CA ILE A 67 3.54 -4.88 15.05
C ILE A 67 4.55 -5.88 15.62
N GLN A 68 4.66 -7.08 15.08
CA GLN A 68 5.66 -8.06 15.52
C GLN A 68 7.10 -7.57 15.34
N ARG A 69 7.39 -6.87 14.23
CA ARG A 69 8.75 -6.38 13.92
C ARG A 69 9.13 -5.10 14.67
N TYR A 70 8.19 -4.18 14.86
CA TYR A 70 8.45 -2.85 15.42
C TYR A 70 7.88 -2.65 16.83
N GLY A 71 6.97 -3.52 17.27
CA GLY A 71 6.35 -3.49 18.60
C GLY A 71 7.33 -3.68 19.75
N PRO A 72 8.30 -4.62 19.68
CA PRO A 72 9.32 -4.77 20.73
C PRO A 72 10.17 -3.51 20.91
N ALA A 73 10.51 -2.82 19.81
CA ALA A 73 11.27 -1.58 19.85
C ALA A 73 10.49 -0.42 20.49
N LEU A 74 9.15 -0.40 20.32
CA LEU A 74 8.28 0.58 20.95
C LEU A 74 8.04 0.29 22.45
N ALA A 75 8.00 -1.00 22.83
CA ALA A 75 7.82 -1.41 24.23
C ALA A 75 9.09 -1.23 25.08
N ALA A 76 10.28 -1.30 24.47
CA ALA A 76 11.56 -1.10 25.16
C ALA A 76 11.96 0.39 25.31
N SER A 77 11.19 1.31 24.73
CA SER A 77 11.44 2.77 24.78
C SER A 77 10.60 3.52 25.82
N GLY A 78 9.90 2.81 26.71
CA GLY A 78 9.20 3.36 27.87
C GLY A 78 9.73 2.73 29.15
#